data_AF-A0A8S4NE63-F1
#
_entry.id   AF-A0A8S4NE63-F1
#
_cell.length_a   1.000
_cell.length_b   1.000
_cell.length_c   1.000
_cell.angle_alpha   90.00
_cell.angle_beta   90.00
_cell.angle_gamma   90.00
#
_symmetry.space_group_name_H-M   'P 1'
#
loop_
_entity.id
_entity.type
_entity.pdbx_description
1 polymer ?
#
loop_
_entity_poly.entity_id
_entity_poly.type
_entity_poly.pdbx_seq_one_letter_code
_entity_poly.pdbx_strand_id
1 'polypeptide(L)'
;MIASLGEDEVYDYDSPVMRTYETPFELRERDEGLLTCNYNSMSKNSTTYWGDATSDEMCYAFVRYYPFNENMKYITNQGTRDACAVDTLSDGDTLGVVDGCDLDNFIKNEIPGIANATEMICDVTGLSCYSECLDAKKELIKTNVCVREEDAIEMTESFLSAAYFDLEPFWRAFHSCDEKIAAEETKDGNKAATMTTSLTLTALVFLNAFTKLFT
;
A
#
# COMPACT_ATOMS: atom_id res chain seq x y z
N MET A 1 27.02 3.52 0.16
CA MET A 1 27.53 2.27 0.78
C MET A 1 26.34 1.66 1.49
N ILE A 2 26.02 0.38 1.28
CA ILE A 2 24.90 -0.28 1.96
C ILE A 2 25.46 -0.87 3.26
N ALA A 3 24.95 -0.42 4.40
CA ALA A 3 25.25 -0.98 5.71
C ALA A 3 24.07 -1.84 6.17
N SER A 4 24.33 -3.06 6.65
CA SER A 4 23.30 -3.91 7.24
C SER A 4 23.16 -3.59 8.73
N LEU A 5 21.96 -3.17 9.14
CA LEU A 5 21.61 -2.89 10.54
C LEU A 5 21.17 -4.15 11.30
N GLY A 6 21.16 -5.32 10.66
CA GLY A 6 20.81 -6.60 11.25
C GLY A 6 20.08 -7.51 10.28
N GLU A 7 20.40 -8.79 10.34
CA GLU A 7 19.67 -9.87 9.66
C GLU A 7 19.25 -10.90 10.70
N ASP A 8 17.97 -11.28 10.68
CA ASP A 8 17.43 -12.33 11.54
C ASP A 8 16.78 -13.40 10.67
N GLU A 9 17.55 -14.44 10.33
CA GLU A 9 17.09 -15.52 9.46
C GLU A 9 15.93 -16.32 10.08
N VAL A 10 15.83 -16.33 11.42
CA VAL A 10 14.82 -17.08 12.17
C VAL A 10 14.25 -16.19 13.27
N TYR A 11 13.63 -15.09 12.85
CA TYR A 11 12.91 -14.20 13.76
C TYR A 11 11.78 -14.94 14.48
N ASP A 12 11.72 -14.78 15.80
CA ASP A 12 10.65 -15.28 16.66
C ASP A 12 9.96 -14.08 17.34
N TYR A 13 8.67 -13.90 17.01
CA TYR A 13 7.84 -12.83 17.56
C TYR A 13 7.73 -12.88 19.09
N ASP A 14 7.75 -14.08 19.69
CA ASP A 14 7.65 -14.26 21.14
C ASP A 14 8.99 -13.98 21.85
N SER A 15 10.09 -13.80 21.10
CA SER A 15 11.43 -13.56 21.64
C SER A 15 12.22 -12.51 20.84
N PRO A 16 11.76 -11.24 20.78
CA PRO A 16 12.46 -10.20 20.03
C PRO A 16 13.80 -9.84 20.69
N VAL A 17 14.85 -9.68 19.87
CA VAL A 17 16.20 -9.35 20.34
C VAL A 17 16.61 -7.95 19.91
N MET A 18 16.93 -7.09 20.88
CA MET A 18 17.57 -5.79 20.61
C MET A 18 19.08 -5.96 20.45
N ARG A 19 19.61 -5.68 19.26
CA ARG A 19 21.05 -5.72 18.99
C ARG A 19 21.68 -4.36 19.28
N THR A 20 22.80 -4.38 20.01
CA THR A 20 23.61 -3.18 20.28
C THR A 20 24.92 -3.30 19.52
N TYR A 21 25.28 -2.25 18.79
CA TYR A 21 26.52 -2.20 18.02
C TYR A 21 27.60 -1.44 18.81
N GLU A 22 28.81 -2.00 18.87
CA GLU A 22 29.94 -1.32 19.54
C GLU A 22 30.28 0.02 18.88
N THR A 23 30.18 0.07 17.55
CA THR A 23 30.28 1.31 16.77
C THR A 23 28.89 1.65 16.23
N PRO A 24 28.27 2.76 16.66
CA PRO A 24 26.99 3.21 16.13
C PRO A 24 27.06 3.50 14.63
N PHE A 25 25.96 3.25 13.94
CA PHE A 25 25.79 3.68 12.55
C PHE A 25 25.41 5.17 12.52
N GLU A 26 26.08 5.93 11.66
CA GLU A 26 25.73 7.31 11.38
C GLU A 26 24.74 7.32 10.21
N LEU A 27 23.49 7.71 10.47
CA LEU A 27 22.49 7.97 9.44
C LEU A 27 22.47 9.48 9.15
N ARG A 28 22.61 9.86 7.87
CA ARG A 28 22.62 11.24 7.42
C ARG A 28 21.36 11.57 6.63
N GLU A 29 21.12 12.86 6.46
CA GLU A 29 20.06 13.33 5.55
C GLU A 29 20.24 12.70 4.17
N ARG A 30 19.12 12.20 3.61
CA ARG A 30 19.03 11.52 2.31
C ARG A 30 19.60 10.10 2.25
N ASP A 31 20.02 9.54 3.38
CA ASP A 31 20.23 8.10 3.43
C ASP A 31 18.87 7.37 3.36
N GLU A 32 18.86 6.21 2.70
CA GLU A 32 17.66 5.38 2.54
C GLU A 32 17.79 4.12 3.40
N GLY A 33 16.71 3.81 4.13
CA GLY A 33 16.56 2.55 4.85
C GLY A 33 15.79 1.53 4.02
N LEU A 34 16.25 0.28 3.99
CA LEU A 34 15.51 -0.84 3.41
C LEU A 34 15.25 -1.88 4.48
N LEU A 35 13.98 -2.23 4.67
CA LEU A 35 13.53 -3.33 5.50
C LEU A 35 12.88 -4.39 4.61
N THR A 36 13.35 -5.63 4.73
CA THR A 36 12.77 -6.78 4.03
C THR A 36 12.28 -7.78 5.06
N CYS A 37 10.97 -8.06 5.06
CA CYS A 37 10.35 -9.11 5.87
C CYS A 37 9.99 -10.29 4.98
N ASN A 38 10.27 -11.51 5.46
CA ASN A 38 9.89 -12.74 4.77
C ASN A 38 8.78 -13.44 5.57
N TYR A 39 7.67 -13.75 4.91
CA TYR A 39 6.50 -14.37 5.54
C TYR A 39 6.29 -15.81 5.06
N ASN A 40 5.70 -16.64 5.91
CA ASN A 40 5.32 -18.01 5.58
C ASN A 40 3.81 -18.20 5.71
N SER A 41 3.12 -18.26 4.57
CA SER A 41 1.67 -18.43 4.48
C SER A 41 1.23 -19.89 4.26
N MET A 42 2.14 -20.89 4.31
CA MET A 42 1.82 -22.29 3.98
C MET A 42 0.71 -22.90 4.85
N SER A 43 0.49 -22.38 6.06
CA SER A 43 -0.54 -22.85 7.00
C SER A 43 -1.82 -22.01 6.99
N LYS A 44 -1.90 -20.95 6.18
CA LYS A 44 -3.04 -20.03 6.11
C LYS A 44 -3.96 -20.43 4.95
N ASN A 45 -5.27 -20.44 5.21
CA ASN A 45 -6.29 -20.77 4.21
C ASN A 45 -6.91 -19.52 3.56
N SER A 46 -6.48 -18.34 3.98
CA SER A 46 -6.94 -17.05 3.48
C SER A 46 -5.73 -16.13 3.33
N THR A 47 -5.87 -15.12 2.48
CA THR A 47 -4.90 -14.01 2.42
C THR A 47 -4.79 -13.36 3.78
N THR A 48 -3.56 -13.10 4.21
CA THR A 48 -3.27 -12.31 5.42
C THR A 48 -2.80 -10.93 4.97
N TYR A 49 -3.38 -9.89 5.55
CA TYR A 49 -3.09 -8.50 5.24
C TYR A 49 -2.28 -7.86 6.37
N TRP A 50 -1.77 -6.66 6.12
CA TRP A 50 -1.16 -5.87 7.17
C TRP A 50 -2.21 -5.43 8.20
N GLY A 51 -1.87 -5.43 9.49
CA GLY A 51 -2.79 -4.96 10.53
C GLY A 51 -2.26 -5.15 11.95
N ASP A 52 -3.02 -4.65 12.92
CA ASP A 52 -2.68 -4.67 14.35
C ASP A 52 -3.20 -5.92 15.10
N ALA A 53 -4.03 -6.74 14.46
CA ALA A 53 -4.56 -7.95 15.09
C ALA A 53 -3.58 -9.13 15.01
N THR A 54 -3.78 -10.12 15.88
CA THR A 54 -2.97 -11.36 15.87
C THR A 54 -3.21 -12.25 14.65
N SER A 55 -4.26 -11.96 13.88
CA SER A 55 -4.54 -12.61 12.59
C SER A 55 -3.76 -12.00 11.43
N ASP A 56 -3.21 -10.81 11.63
CA ASP A 56 -2.64 -9.94 10.60
C ASP A 56 -1.11 -10.00 10.67
N GLU A 57 -0.44 -9.40 9.68
CA GLU A 57 1.02 -9.34 9.63
C GLU A 57 1.55 -7.90 9.77
N MET A 58 2.79 -7.78 10.25
CA MET A 58 3.49 -6.50 10.37
C MET A 58 4.91 -6.61 9.82
N CYS A 59 5.50 -5.49 9.39
CA CYS A 59 6.90 -5.41 9.01
C CYS A 59 7.55 -4.21 9.70
N TYR A 60 8.20 -4.42 10.85
CA TYR A 60 8.80 -3.34 11.61
C TYR A 60 10.26 -3.62 11.99
N ALA A 61 11.04 -2.55 12.01
CA ALA A 61 12.35 -2.49 12.63
C ALA A 61 12.36 -1.38 13.68
N PHE A 62 12.68 -1.73 14.93
CA PHE A 62 12.78 -0.77 16.01
C PHE A 62 14.22 -0.29 16.16
N VAL A 63 14.49 0.97 15.82
CA VAL A 63 15.82 1.57 15.90
C VAL A 63 15.90 2.52 17.09
N ARG A 64 16.93 2.33 17.94
CA ARG A 64 17.30 3.30 18.98
C ARG A 64 18.44 4.16 18.45
N TYR A 65 18.25 5.48 18.44
CA TYR A 65 19.24 6.42 17.89
C TYR A 65 19.45 7.61 18.84
N TYR A 66 20.53 8.35 18.61
CA TYR A 66 20.82 9.62 19.26
C TYR A 66 21.59 10.54 18.31
N PRO A 67 21.46 11.88 18.42
CA PRO A 67 20.54 12.60 19.31
C PRO A 67 19.07 12.43 18.88
N PHE A 68 18.14 12.74 19.79
CA PHE A 68 16.70 12.70 19.49
C PHE A 68 16.35 13.67 18.36
N ASN A 69 15.51 13.21 17.43
CA ASN A 69 14.98 14.00 16.32
C ASN A 69 13.50 13.65 16.12
N GLU A 70 12.61 14.62 16.30
CA GLU A 70 11.17 14.39 16.22
C GLU A 70 10.70 13.89 14.84
N ASN A 71 11.44 14.23 13.77
CA ASN A 71 11.14 13.81 12.41
C ASN A 71 11.53 12.35 12.13
N MET A 72 12.22 11.69 13.06
CA MET A 72 12.64 10.28 12.95
C MET A 72 11.82 9.35 13.86
N LYS A 73 10.59 9.73 14.23
CA LYS A 73 9.71 8.89 15.05
C LYS A 73 9.17 7.68 14.28
N TYR A 74 8.76 7.88 13.04
CA TYR A 74 8.20 6.84 12.18
C TYR A 74 8.71 7.06 10.76
N ILE A 75 9.39 6.05 10.22
CA ILE A 75 9.84 6.01 8.84
C ILE A 75 9.24 4.72 8.28
N THR A 76 8.23 4.86 7.42
CA THR A 76 7.50 3.74 6.85
C THR A 76 7.14 4.06 5.42
N ASN A 77 7.01 3.03 4.60
CA ASN A 77 6.43 3.12 3.28
C ASN A 77 5.29 2.11 3.21
N GLN A 78 4.15 2.53 2.68
CA GLN A 78 3.02 1.64 2.39
C GLN A 78 2.90 1.55 0.87
N GLY A 79 3.27 0.39 0.29
CA GLY A 79 3.34 0.22 -1.16
C GLY A 79 4.34 1.17 -1.82
N THR A 80 3.88 1.97 -2.78
CA THR A 80 4.68 3.00 -3.47
C THR A 80 4.78 4.32 -2.71
N ARG A 81 4.14 4.43 -1.55
CA ARG A 81 4.07 5.68 -0.79
C ARG A 81 5.26 5.87 0.13
N ASP A 82 5.84 7.05 0.03
CA ASP A 82 6.77 7.56 1.02
C ASP A 82 5.95 8.21 2.16
N ALA A 83 5.84 7.56 3.32
CA ALA A 83 5.10 8.15 4.44
C ALA A 83 5.79 9.42 4.99
N CYS A 84 7.05 9.66 4.63
CA CYS A 84 7.73 10.92 4.91
C CYS A 84 7.36 12.03 3.92
N ALA A 85 6.77 11.72 2.76
CA ALA A 85 6.23 12.71 1.81
C ALA A 85 4.81 13.18 2.19
N VAL A 86 4.17 12.51 3.15
CA VAL A 86 2.90 12.94 3.74
C VAL A 86 3.22 13.99 4.80
N ASP A 87 3.29 15.26 4.38
CA ASP A 87 3.53 16.46 5.20
C ASP A 87 2.54 16.65 6.39
N THR A 88 1.57 15.74 6.57
CA THR A 88 0.36 15.95 7.39
C THR A 88 0.18 15.04 8.59
N LEU A 89 1.04 14.05 8.84
CA LEU A 89 1.03 13.34 10.14
C LEU A 89 1.69 14.14 11.28
N SER A 90 2.02 15.40 11.01
CA SER A 90 2.78 16.29 11.88
C SER A 90 2.06 16.68 13.19
N ASP A 91 0.75 16.53 13.30
CA ASP A 91 -0.01 17.01 14.47
C ASP A 91 -1.20 16.11 14.88
N GLY A 92 -1.12 14.79 14.71
CA GLY A 92 -2.03 13.83 15.40
C GLY A 92 -3.55 13.91 15.14
N ASP A 93 -4.06 14.95 14.48
CA ASP A 93 -5.49 15.28 14.34
C ASP A 93 -5.93 15.56 12.88
N THR A 94 -4.99 15.69 11.94
CA THR A 94 -5.26 15.95 10.51
C THR A 94 -4.57 14.93 9.62
N LEU A 95 -5.28 14.38 8.64
CA LEU A 95 -4.76 13.41 7.68
C LEU A 95 -4.20 14.09 6.42
N GLY A 96 -4.67 15.30 6.12
CA GLY A 96 -4.15 16.12 5.02
C GLY A 96 -4.53 15.66 3.63
N VAL A 97 -3.66 15.95 2.64
CA VAL A 97 -3.94 15.71 1.22
C VAL A 97 -3.09 14.58 0.66
N VAL A 98 -3.72 13.55 0.09
CA VAL A 98 -3.07 12.39 -0.56
C VAL A 98 -3.56 12.29 -2.01
N ASP A 99 -2.65 12.40 -2.97
CA ASP A 99 -2.97 12.35 -4.42
C ASP A 99 -4.12 13.27 -4.86
N GLY A 100 -4.19 14.45 -4.24
CA GLY A 100 -5.23 15.43 -4.49
C GLY A 100 -6.56 15.18 -3.77
N CYS A 101 -6.66 14.11 -2.97
CA CYS A 101 -7.73 13.87 -2.02
C CYS A 101 -7.46 14.58 -0.69
N ASP A 102 -8.37 15.47 -0.27
CA ASP A 102 -8.42 15.98 1.11
C ASP A 102 -9.06 14.91 2.01
N LEU A 103 -8.22 14.12 2.68
CA LEU A 103 -8.66 12.99 3.50
C LEU A 103 -9.47 13.43 4.71
N ASP A 104 -9.14 14.58 5.30
CA ASP A 104 -9.89 15.14 6.43
C ASP A 104 -11.34 15.42 6.04
N ASN A 105 -11.52 16.11 4.92
CA ASN A 105 -12.85 16.40 4.39
C ASN A 105 -13.58 15.12 3.96
N PHE A 106 -12.89 14.22 3.26
CA PHE A 106 -13.45 12.98 2.75
C PHE A 106 -14.00 12.10 3.88
N ILE A 107 -13.20 11.86 4.92
CA ILE A 107 -13.59 11.05 6.08
C ILE A 107 -14.75 11.68 6.84
N LYS A 108 -14.68 13.00 7.10
CA LYS A 108 -15.68 13.68 7.95
C LYS A 108 -17.02 13.89 7.24
N ASN A 109 -16.99 14.20 5.94
CA ASN A 109 -18.16 14.70 5.23
C ASN A 109 -18.70 13.77 4.14
N GLU A 110 -17.88 12.87 3.58
CA GLU A 110 -18.27 12.07 2.41
C GLU A 110 -18.46 10.59 2.77
N ILE A 111 -17.54 10.01 3.55
CA ILE A 111 -17.61 8.60 3.97
C ILE A 111 -18.96 8.22 4.62
N PRO A 112 -19.56 9.01 5.53
CA PRO A 112 -20.86 8.62 6.10
C PRO A 112 -21.97 8.45 5.05
N GLY A 113 -21.95 9.28 3.99
CA GLY A 113 -22.89 9.19 2.89
C GLY A 113 -22.60 8.00 1.98
N ILE A 114 -21.33 7.75 1.68
CA ILE A 114 -20.87 6.61 0.89
C ILE A 114 -21.21 5.30 1.61
N ALA A 115 -20.91 5.19 2.90
CA ALA A 115 -21.17 4.00 3.70
C ALA A 115 -22.65 3.64 3.73
N ASN A 116 -23.53 4.62 4.01
CA ASN A 116 -24.98 4.40 3.99
C ASN A 116 -25.48 3.96 2.60
N ALA A 117 -24.98 4.58 1.52
CA ALA A 117 -25.35 4.17 0.17
C ALA A 117 -24.87 2.75 -0.16
N THR A 118 -23.62 2.42 0.19
CA THR A 118 -23.02 1.09 -0.01
C THR A 118 -23.80 0.02 0.74
N GLU A 119 -24.14 0.22 2.02
CA GLU A 119 -24.94 -0.75 2.79
C GLU A 119 -26.33 -1.00 2.19
N MET A 120 -26.91 -0.02 1.49
CA MET A 120 -28.22 -0.16 0.86
C MET A 120 -28.20 -0.91 -0.48
N ILE A 121 -27.11 -0.85 -1.23
CA ILE A 121 -27.07 -1.31 -2.64
C ILE A 121 -26.05 -2.41 -2.91
N CYS A 122 -25.12 -2.66 -1.99
CA CYS A 122 -24.06 -3.67 -2.11
C CYS A 122 -24.31 -4.87 -1.20
N ASP A 123 -23.65 -5.99 -1.51
CA ASP A 123 -23.66 -7.17 -0.65
C ASP A 123 -22.71 -6.97 0.53
N VAL A 124 -23.27 -6.79 1.73
CA VAL A 124 -22.50 -6.62 2.97
C VAL A 124 -21.64 -7.84 3.36
N THR A 125 -21.91 -9.00 2.76
CA THR A 125 -21.04 -10.18 2.92
C THR A 125 -19.81 -10.14 2.02
N GLY A 126 -19.77 -9.22 1.05
CA GLY A 126 -18.72 -9.09 0.04
C GLY A 126 -18.65 -10.23 -0.97
N LEU A 127 -19.58 -11.20 -0.92
CA LEU A 127 -19.54 -12.40 -1.76
C LEU A 127 -20.06 -12.15 -3.18
N SER A 128 -20.89 -11.12 -3.36
CA SER A 128 -21.55 -10.83 -4.63
C SER A 128 -21.49 -9.35 -4.99
N CYS A 129 -21.05 -9.04 -6.21
CA CYS A 129 -21.21 -7.70 -6.78
C CYS A 129 -22.54 -7.57 -7.54
N TYR A 130 -23.50 -6.84 -6.96
CA TYR A 130 -24.77 -6.48 -7.61
C TYR A 130 -24.57 -5.40 -8.69
N SER A 131 -25.47 -5.36 -9.68
CA SER A 131 -25.41 -4.37 -10.77
C SER A 131 -25.47 -2.93 -10.27
N GLU A 132 -26.34 -2.67 -9.30
CA GLU A 132 -26.57 -1.36 -8.72
C GLU A 132 -25.35 -0.88 -7.93
N CYS A 133 -24.71 -1.79 -7.18
CA CYS A 133 -23.44 -1.53 -6.50
C CYS A 133 -22.31 -1.24 -7.49
N LEU A 134 -22.21 -2.03 -8.57
CA LEU A 134 -21.20 -1.87 -9.61
C LEU A 134 -21.32 -0.49 -10.28
N ASP A 135 -22.53 -0.11 -10.68
CA ASP A 135 -22.79 1.16 -11.35
C ASP A 135 -22.52 2.34 -10.42
N ALA A 136 -22.94 2.25 -9.15
CA ALA A 136 -22.67 3.26 -8.15
C ALA A 136 -21.16 3.40 -7.87
N LYS A 137 -20.42 2.29 -7.73
CA LYS A 137 -18.97 2.33 -7.50
C LYS A 137 -18.22 2.93 -8.70
N LYS A 138 -18.61 2.58 -9.93
CA LYS A 138 -18.03 3.19 -11.14
C LYS A 138 -18.29 4.69 -11.21
N GLU A 139 -19.47 5.15 -10.82
CA GLU A 139 -19.77 6.59 -10.77
C GLU A 139 -18.98 7.30 -9.66
N LEU A 140 -18.83 6.67 -8.50
CA LEU A 140 -17.97 7.16 -7.41
C LEU A 140 -16.51 7.32 -7.86
N ILE A 141 -15.93 6.30 -8.51
CA ILE A 141 -14.56 6.37 -9.05
C ILE A 141 -14.40 7.52 -10.06
N LYS A 142 -15.42 7.79 -10.89
CA LYS A 142 -15.37 8.90 -11.86
C LYS A 142 -15.43 10.27 -11.20
N THR A 143 -16.27 10.41 -10.17
CA THR A 143 -16.64 11.71 -9.60
C THR A 143 -15.82 12.10 -8.39
N ASN A 144 -15.30 11.13 -7.65
CA ASN A 144 -14.62 11.34 -6.38
C ASN A 144 -13.13 11.00 -6.49
N VAL A 145 -12.27 11.98 -6.26
CA VAL A 145 -10.81 11.79 -6.29
C VAL A 145 -10.35 10.79 -5.24
N CYS A 146 -10.90 10.84 -4.02
CA CYS A 146 -10.50 9.98 -2.91
C CYS A 146 -10.86 8.51 -3.11
N VAL A 147 -11.90 8.23 -3.90
CA VAL A 147 -12.29 6.85 -4.27
C VAL A 147 -11.52 6.36 -5.49
N ARG A 148 -11.13 7.27 -6.40
CA ARG A 148 -10.40 6.94 -7.61
C ARG A 148 -8.94 6.59 -7.33
N GLU A 149 -8.30 7.39 -6.50
CA GLU A 149 -6.90 7.18 -6.17
C GLU A 149 -6.82 6.05 -5.13
N GLU A 150 -6.22 4.92 -5.55
CA GLU A 150 -6.03 3.70 -4.72
C GLU A 150 -5.38 4.05 -3.39
N ASP A 151 -4.44 4.99 -3.43
CA ASP A 151 -3.73 5.41 -2.26
C ASP A 151 -4.68 6.13 -1.25
N ALA A 152 -5.48 7.09 -1.70
CA ALA A 152 -6.39 7.80 -0.82
C ALA A 152 -7.41 6.87 -0.13
N ILE A 153 -7.94 5.87 -0.84
CA ILE A 153 -8.94 4.96 -0.28
C ILE A 153 -8.34 3.98 0.73
N GLU A 154 -7.15 3.41 0.48
CA GLU A 154 -6.48 2.52 1.42
C GLU A 154 -6.07 3.25 2.71
N MET A 155 -5.64 4.52 2.62
CA MET A 155 -5.34 5.30 3.83
C MET A 155 -6.60 5.60 4.63
N THR A 156 -7.70 5.88 3.93
CA THR A 156 -9.01 6.07 4.57
C THR A 156 -9.45 4.80 5.30
N GLU A 157 -9.33 3.64 4.66
CA GLU A 157 -9.65 2.35 5.26
C GLU A 157 -8.78 2.03 6.47
N SER A 158 -7.47 2.19 6.35
CA SER A 158 -6.53 1.97 7.44
C SER A 158 -6.85 2.85 8.65
N PHE A 159 -7.00 4.17 8.44
CA PHE A 159 -7.31 5.11 9.51
C PHE A 159 -8.65 4.82 10.18
N LEU A 160 -9.70 4.59 9.38
CA LEU A 160 -11.03 4.35 9.89
C LEU A 160 -11.16 3.01 10.60
N SER A 161 -10.48 1.97 10.13
CA SER A 161 -10.46 0.66 10.78
C SER A 161 -9.72 0.71 12.12
N ALA A 162 -8.68 1.54 12.23
CA ALA A 162 -7.99 1.79 13.50
C ALA A 162 -8.84 2.62 14.48
N ALA A 163 -9.61 3.58 13.98
CA ALA A 163 -10.43 4.48 14.81
C ALA A 163 -11.81 3.90 15.18
N TYR A 164 -12.41 3.06 14.33
CA TYR A 164 -13.78 2.57 14.44
C TYR A 164 -13.87 1.08 14.07
N PHE A 165 -14.08 0.23 15.07
CA PHE A 165 -14.12 -1.23 14.92
C PHE A 165 -15.29 -1.78 14.09
N ASP A 166 -16.35 -1.00 13.83
CA ASP A 166 -17.59 -1.49 13.21
C ASP A 166 -17.70 -1.23 11.69
N LEU A 167 -16.61 -0.83 11.02
CA LEU A 167 -16.61 -0.51 9.58
C LEU A 167 -16.24 -1.69 8.68
N GLU A 168 -15.89 -2.85 9.23
CA GLU A 168 -15.54 -4.05 8.45
C GLU A 168 -16.65 -4.46 7.44
N PRO A 169 -17.95 -4.48 7.79
CA PRO A 169 -19.01 -4.81 6.82
C PRO A 169 -19.10 -3.80 5.68
N PHE A 170 -18.86 -2.52 5.95
CA PHE A 170 -18.83 -1.48 4.93
C PHE A 170 -17.69 -1.72 3.94
N TRP A 171 -16.46 -1.90 4.42
CA TRP A 171 -15.31 -2.11 3.53
C TRP A 171 -15.47 -3.38 2.70
N ARG A 172 -15.97 -4.46 3.30
CA ARG A 172 -16.29 -5.70 2.59
C ARG A 172 -17.33 -5.48 1.47
N ALA A 173 -18.38 -4.71 1.74
CA ALA A 173 -19.38 -4.34 0.75
C ALA A 173 -18.81 -3.44 -0.35
N PHE A 174 -17.99 -2.47 0.04
CA PHE A 174 -17.34 -1.51 -0.83
C PHE A 174 -16.41 -2.23 -1.83
N HIS A 175 -15.65 -3.22 -1.39
CA HIS A 175 -14.73 -4.00 -2.23
C HIS A 175 -15.41 -5.12 -3.03
N SER A 176 -16.70 -5.41 -2.81
CA SER A 176 -17.41 -6.53 -3.44
C SER A 176 -17.35 -6.54 -4.97
N CYS A 177 -17.15 -5.38 -5.61
CA CYS A 177 -17.15 -5.19 -7.06
C CYS A 177 -15.77 -5.00 -7.70
N ASP A 178 -14.67 -5.01 -6.95
CA ASP A 178 -13.35 -4.61 -7.46
C ASP A 178 -12.82 -5.52 -8.55
N GLU A 179 -12.96 -6.84 -8.37
CA GLU A 179 -12.54 -7.80 -9.39
C GLU A 179 -13.26 -7.59 -10.73
N LYS A 180 -14.55 -7.23 -10.69
CA LYS A 180 -15.33 -6.97 -11.91
C LYS A 180 -14.89 -5.68 -12.59
N ILE A 181 -14.61 -4.62 -11.82
CA ILE A 181 -14.13 -3.34 -12.34
C ILE A 181 -12.77 -3.52 -13.01
N ALA A 182 -11.81 -4.15 -12.32
CA ALA A 182 -10.49 -4.44 -12.85
C ALA A 182 -10.55 -5.33 -14.12
N ALA A 183 -11.46 -6.30 -14.17
CA ALA A 183 -11.68 -7.15 -15.34
C ALA A 183 -12.29 -6.42 -16.55
N GLU A 184 -13.00 -5.31 -16.34
CA GLU A 184 -13.53 -4.48 -17.43
C GLU A 184 -12.48 -3.51 -17.98
N GLU A 185 -11.68 -2.91 -17.11
CA GLU A 185 -10.59 -1.99 -17.51
C GLU A 185 -9.53 -2.70 -18.36
N THR A 186 -9.20 -3.94 -18.02
CA THR A 186 -8.30 -4.79 -18.83
C THR A 186 -8.89 -5.16 -20.19
N LYS A 187 -10.23 -5.29 -20.30
CA LYS A 187 -10.91 -5.55 -21.59
C LYS A 187 -10.98 -4.30 -22.46
N ASP A 188 -11.20 -3.12 -21.89
CA ASP A 188 -11.23 -1.87 -22.64
C ASP A 188 -9.82 -1.38 -23.01
N GLY A 189 -8.80 -1.66 -22.19
CA GLY A 189 -7.39 -1.50 -22.56
C GLY A 189 -7.00 -2.37 -23.77
N ASN A 190 -7.55 -3.59 -23.88
CA ASN A 190 -7.39 -4.43 -25.06
C ASN A 190 -8.22 -3.98 -26.28
N LYS A 191 -9.27 -3.18 -26.10
CA LYS A 191 -9.99 -2.52 -27.22
C LYS A 191 -9.26 -1.27 -27.73
N ALA A 192 -8.53 -0.57 -26.87
CA ALA A 192 -7.69 0.57 -27.26
C ALA A 192 -6.41 0.14 -28.02
N ALA A 193 -6.02 -1.14 -27.94
CA ALA A 193 -4.86 -1.70 -28.65
C ALA A 193 -5.13 -2.11 -30.11
N THR A 194 -6.06 -1.45 -30.82
CA THR A 194 -6.24 -1.63 -32.27
C THR A 194 -6.02 -0.29 -33.00
N MET A 195 -4.99 -0.25 -33.87
CA MET A 195 -4.39 0.90 -34.57
C MET A 195 -3.50 1.77 -33.67
N THR A 196 -2.17 1.77 -33.75
CA THR A 196 -1.27 1.72 -34.94
C THR A 196 -0.04 0.87 -34.66
N THR A 197 0.12 -0.22 -35.40
CA THR A 197 1.41 -0.90 -35.55
C THR A 197 2.32 -0.05 -36.45
N SER A 198 3.13 0.82 -35.84
CA SER A 198 4.37 1.26 -36.48
C SER A 198 5.48 0.30 -36.04
N LEU A 199 5.86 -0.57 -36.97
CA LEU A 199 6.90 -1.56 -36.79
C LEU A 199 8.27 -0.88 -36.83
N THR A 200 8.79 -0.39 -35.70
CA THR A 200 10.22 -0.10 -35.58
C THR A 200 10.94 -1.31 -35.02
N LEU A 201 11.50 -2.08 -35.95
CA LEU A 201 12.42 -3.18 -35.73
C LEU A 201 13.74 -2.63 -35.16
N THR A 202 13.93 -2.65 -33.85
CA THR A 202 15.26 -2.43 -33.26
C THR A 202 15.88 -3.80 -32.99
N ALA A 203 16.76 -4.21 -33.90
CA ALA A 203 17.55 -5.42 -33.80
C ALA A 203 18.45 -5.36 -32.54
N LEU A 204 18.30 -6.34 -31.65
CA LEU A 204 19.33 -6.66 -30.64
C LEU A 204 20.58 -7.16 -31.39
N VAL A 205 21.63 -6.35 -31.39
CA VAL A 205 22.98 -6.83 -31.73
C VAL A 205 23.56 -7.47 -30.48
N PHE A 206 23.50 -8.80 -30.40
CA PHE A 206 24.38 -9.59 -29.55
C PHE A 206 25.79 -9.57 -30.16
N LEU A 207 26.67 -8.74 -29.61
CA LEU A 207 28.10 -8.84 -29.87
C LEU A 207 28.70 -9.90 -28.94
N ASN A 208 28.76 -11.12 -29.46
CA ASN A 208 29.71 -12.14 -29.03
C ASN A 208 31.13 -11.61 -29.23
N ALA A 209 31.91 -11.54 -28.16
CA ALA A 209 33.36 -11.45 -28.24
C ALA A 209 34.00 -12.49 -27.30
N PHE A 210 33.87 -13.77 -27.67
CA PHE A 210 34.96 -14.70 -27.42
C PHE A 210 36.06 -14.37 -28.42
N THR A 211 37.29 -14.09 -28.00
CA THR A 211 38.39 -15.05 -27.91
C THR A 211 39.72 -14.31 -27.62
N LYS A 212 40.43 -14.76 -26.57
CA LYS A 212 41.88 -15.07 -26.54
C LYS A 212 42.91 -14.05 -27.12
N LEU A 213 43.89 -13.64 -26.30
CA LEU A 213 45.29 -14.15 -26.27
C LEU A 213 46.36 -13.13 -25.78
N PHE A 214 47.31 -13.67 -24.99
CA PHE A 214 48.65 -13.19 -24.60
C PHE A 214 48.71 -12.00 -23.61
N THR A 215 49.41 -12.04 -22.46
CA THR A 215 50.59 -12.81 -22.02
C THR A 215 50.56 -12.96 -20.51
#